data_AF-A0A380FDN9-F1
#
_entry.id   AF-A0A380FDN9-F1
#
_cell.length_a   1.000
_cell.length_b   1.000
_cell.length_c   1.000
_cell.angle_alpha   90.00
_cell.angle_beta   90.00
_cell.angle_gamma   90.00
#
_symmetry.space_group_name_H-M   'P 1'
#
loop_
_entity.id
_entity.type
_entity.pdbx_description
1 polymer ?
#
loop_
_entity_poly.entity_id
_entity_poly.type
_entity_poly.pdbx_seq_one_letter_code
_entity_poly.pdbx_strand_id
1 'polypeptide(L)' 'MNHKDIATPSRTKELLNYYGFSFKKSLGQNFLIDVNIIHNIIDASDIDEETGVIEIGPGMGSLTGATSQAC' A
#
# COMPACT_ATOMS: atom_id res chain seq x y z
N MET A 1 12.96 -13.22 8.86
CA MET A 1 12.99 -11.79 9.22
C MET A 1 11.54 -11.33 9.28
N ASN A 2 11.10 -10.74 10.39
CA ASN A 2 9.69 -10.36 10.56
C ASN A 2 9.38 -9.19 9.60
N HIS A 3 8.77 -9.48 8.45
CA HIS A 3 8.39 -8.44 7.49
C HIS A 3 7.15 -7.75 8.07
N LYS A 4 7.35 -6.57 8.66
CA LYS A 4 6.22 -5.74 9.09
C LYS A 4 5.61 -5.10 7.86
N ASP A 5 4.32 -5.32 7.65
CA ASP A 5 3.59 -4.70 6.55
C ASP A 5 3.73 -3.18 6.57
N ILE A 6 3.90 -2.61 5.37
CA ILE A 6 4.02 -1.17 5.18
C ILE A 6 2.75 -0.46 5.69
N ALA A 7 1.59 -1.08 5.46
CA ALA A 7 0.27 -0.61 5.88
C ALA A 7 -0.03 -0.85 7.36
N THR A 8 0.87 -0.39 8.23
CA THR A 8 0.59 -0.20 9.65
C THR A 8 0.93 1.24 10.05
N PRO A 9 0.19 1.86 11.00
CA PRO A 9 0.40 3.27 11.32
C PRO A 9 1.81 3.56 11.82
N SER A 10 2.38 2.64 12.61
CA SER A 10 3.73 2.76 13.16
C SER A 10 4.80 2.64 12.07
N ARG A 11 4.70 1.65 11.19
CA ARG A 11 5.66 1.43 10.11
C ARG A 11 5.60 2.53 9.05
N THR A 12 4.41 2.94 8.66
CA THR A 12 4.22 4.08 7.75
C THR A 12 4.87 5.34 8.31
N LYS A 13 4.63 5.67 9.59
CA LYS A 13 5.24 6.84 10.22
C LYS A 13 6.76 6.74 10.33
N GLU A 14 7.29 5.55 10.63
CA GLU A 14 8.73 5.28 10.66
C GLU A 14 9.38 5.55 9.29
N LEU A 15 8.80 5.01 8.21
CA LEU A 15 9.32 5.17 6.85
C LEU A 15 9.26 6.64 6.40
N LEU A 16 8.16 7.35 6.68
CA LEU A 16 8.04 8.77 6.35
C LEU A 16 9.13 9.60 7.02
N ASN A 17 9.39 9.36 8.30
CA ASN A 17 10.45 10.05 9.03
C ASN A 17 11.84 9.70 8.47
N TYR A 18 12.09 8.41 8.19
CA TYR A 18 13.37 7.93 7.68
C TYR A 18 13.73 8.56 6.32
N TYR A 19 12.76 8.66 5.41
CA TYR A 19 12.98 9.27 4.09
C TYR A 19 12.78 10.79 4.07
N GLY A 20 12.48 11.42 5.22
CA GLY A 20 12.18 12.85 5.29
C GLY A 20 10.96 13.25 4.46
N PHE A 21 10.05 12.30 4.21
CA PHE A 21 8.88 12.52 3.38
C PHE A 21 7.70 12.99 4.23
N SER A 22 6.94 13.95 3.69
CA SER A 22 5.73 14.45 4.32
C SER A 22 4.57 14.41 3.33
N PHE A 23 3.37 14.16 3.86
CA PHE A 23 2.16 14.16 3.06
C PHE A 23 1.90 15.54 2.48
N LYS A 24 1.66 15.60 1.17
CA LYS A 24 1.12 16.81 0.53
C LYS A 24 -0.39 16.69 0.45
N LYS A 25 -1.10 17.24 1.44
CA LYS A 25 -2.58 17.26 1.45
C LYS A 25 -3.18 17.93 0.21
N SER A 26 -2.49 18.93 -0.35
CA SER A 26 -2.89 19.60 -1.60
C SER A 26 -2.90 18.66 -2.81
N LEU A 27 -2.17 17.54 -2.76
CA LEU A 27 -2.15 16.51 -3.79
C LEU A 27 -3.10 15.34 -3.48
N GLY A 28 -3.90 15.43 -2.42
CA GLY A 28 -4.85 14.37 -2.04
C GLY A 28 -4.21 13.09 -1.47
N GLN A 29 -2.94 13.12 -1.08
CA GLN A 29 -2.23 11.93 -0.58
C GLN A 29 -2.79 11.46 0.77
N ASN A 30 -3.36 10.25 0.78
CA ASN A 30 -3.77 9.51 1.98
C ASN A 30 -3.25 8.07 1.83
N PHE A 31 -2.51 7.56 2.82
CA PHE A 31 -1.95 6.21 2.74
C PHE A 31 -2.83 5.20 3.49
N LEU A 32 -2.96 4.00 2.91
CA LEU A 32 -3.55 2.86 3.58
C LEU A 32 -2.64 2.40 4.72
N ILE A 33 -3.20 2.30 5.92
CA ILE A 33 -2.51 1.95 7.16
C ILE A 33 -3.16 0.75 7.87
N ASP A 34 -4.00 0.00 7.14
CA ASP A 34 -4.65 -1.21 7.63
C ASP A 34 -4.55 -2.31 6.57
N VAL A 35 -3.91 -3.42 6.95
CA VAL A 35 -3.67 -4.58 6.10
C VAL A 35 -4.98 -5.29 5.74
N ASN A 36 -5.97 -5.31 6.63
CA ASN A 36 -7.25 -5.97 6.34
C ASN A 36 -8.02 -5.25 5.24
N ILE A 37 -7.93 -3.91 5.19
CA ILE A 37 -8.52 -3.13 4.11
C ILE A 37 -7.83 -3.43 2.78
N ILE A 38 -6.50 -3.62 2.78
CA ILE A 38 -5.78 -4.04 1.58
C ILE A 38 -6.25 -5.40 1.11
N HIS A 39 -6.34 -6.40 1.98
CA HIS A 39 -6.85 -7.72 1.62
C HIS A 39 -8.28 -7.65 1.06
N ASN A 40 -9.17 -6.89 1.70
CA ASN A 40 -10.54 -6.70 1.19
C ASN A 40 -10.56 -6.05 -0.20
N ILE A 41 -9.62 -5.15 -0.52
CA ILE A 41 -9.50 -4.58 -1.87
C ILE A 41 -9.09 -5.66 -2.85
N ILE A 42 -8.04 -6.45 -2.53
CA ILE A 42 -7.56 -7.55 -3.40
C ILE A 42 -8.69 -8.57 -3.66
N ASP A 43 -9.34 -9.05 -2.60
CA ASP A 43 -10.42 -10.04 -2.68
C ASP A 43 -11.60 -9.52 -3.52
N ALA A 44 -11.88 -8.22 -3.48
CA ALA A 44 -12.93 -7.59 -4.26
C ALA A 44 -12.52 -7.22 -5.70
N SER A 45 -11.23 -7.32 -6.03
CA SER A 45 -10.70 -6.89 -7.34
C SER A 45 -10.77 -7.99 -8.41
N ASP A 46 -11.06 -9.24 -8.02
CA ASP A 46 -11.17 -10.41 -8.91
C ASP A 46 -9.96 -10.56 -9.84
N ILE A 47 -8.75 -10.47 -9.24
CA ILE A 47 -7.47 -10.58 -9.93
C ILE A 47 -6.80 -11.92 -9.62
N ASP A 48 -6.04 -12.42 -10.59
CA ASP A 48 -5.29 -13.67 -10.51
C ASP A 48 -3.86 -13.50 -11.06
N GLU A 49 -3.11 -14.60 -11.14
CA GLU A 49 -1.72 -14.64 -11.59
C GLU A 49 -1.51 -14.24 -13.08
N GLU A 50 -2.58 -14.19 -13.88
CA GLU A 50 -2.51 -13.78 -15.27
C GLU A 50 -2.96 -12.31 -15.45
N THR A 51 -3.40 -11.66 -14.38
CA THR A 51 -3.97 -10.32 -14.43
C THR A 51 -2.89 -9.23 -14.45
N GLY A 52 -2.94 -8.37 -15.47
CA GLY A 52 -2.15 -7.13 -15.49
C GLY A 52 -2.86 -5.98 -14.77
N VAL A 53 -2.25 -5.45 -13.70
CA VAL A 53 -2.83 -4.36 -12.89
C VAL A 53 -2.25 -3.00 -13.26
N ILE A 54 -3.11 -1.99 -13.45
CA ILE A 54 -2.72 -0.58 -13.54
C ILE A 54 -3.14 0.13 -12.25
N GLU A 55 -2.17 0.50 -11.42
CA GLU A 55 -2.40 1.24 -10.18
C GLU A 55 -2.18 2.75 -10.38
N ILE A 56 -3.16 3.56 -9.99
CA ILE A 56 -3.05 5.03 -9.98
C ILE A 56 -2.88 5.53 -8.55
N GLY A 57 -1.75 6.19 -8.29
CA GLY A 57 -1.44 6.75 -6.97
C GLY A 57 -0.96 5.70 -5.96
N PRO A 58 0.17 5.01 -6.21
CA PRO A 58 0.63 3.89 -5.38
C PRO A 58 1.03 4.29 -3.94
N GLY A 59 1.23 5.59 -3.70
CA GLY A 59 1.61 6.10 -2.39
C GLY A 59 2.91 5.47 -1.87
N MET A 60 2.83 4.80 -0.72
CA MET A 60 3.96 4.08 -0.11
C MET A 60 4.19 2.67 -0.70
N GLY A 61 3.38 2.27 -1.69
CA GLY A 61 3.47 0.96 -2.34
C GLY A 61 2.85 -0.18 -1.55
N SER A 62 2.02 0.11 -0.54
CA SER A 62 1.41 -0.93 0.29
C SER A 62 0.39 -1.77 -0.49
N LEU A 63 -0.44 -1.13 -1.31
CA LEU A 63 -1.36 -1.83 -2.20
C LEU A 63 -0.60 -2.48 -3.37
N THR A 64 0.37 -1.76 -3.96
CA THR A 64 1.28 -2.30 -4.99
C THR A 64 1.93 -3.62 -4.58
N GLY A 65 2.40 -3.72 -3.34
CA GLY A 65 3.03 -4.94 -2.83
C GLY A 65 2.05 -6.11 -2.72
N ALA A 66 0.79 -5.84 -2.35
CA ALA A 66 -0.24 -6.85 -2.27
C ALA A 66 -0.74 -7.28 -3.65
N THR A 67 -0.98 -6.34 -4.58
CA THR A 67 -1.37 -6.68 -5.95
C THR A 67 -0.27 -7.45 -6.67
N SER A 68 1.01 -7.10 -6.49
CA SER A 68 2.14 -7.85 -7.04
C SER A 68 2.36 -9.25 -6.44
N GLN A 69 1.72 -9.58 -5.32
CA GLN A 69 1.73 -10.93 -4.75
C GLN A 69 0.50 -11.75 -5.17
N ALA A 70 -0.59 -11.06 -5.55
CA ALA A 70 -1.84 -11.67 -5.99
C ALA A 70 -1.83 -11.99 -7.49
N CYS A 71 -1.13 -11.18 -8.28
CA CYS A 71 -0.79 -11.44 -9.68
C CYS A 71 0.60 -12.07 -9.78
#